data_AF-A0A816HD79-F1
#
_entry.id   AF-A0A816HD79-F1
#
_cell.length_a   1.000
_cell.length_b   1.000
_cell.length_c   1.000
_cell.angle_alpha   90.00
_cell.angle_beta   90.00
_cell.angle_gamma   90.00
#
_symmetry.space_group_name_H-M   'P 1'
#
loop_
_entity.id
_entity.type
_entity.pdbx_description
1 polymer ?
#
loop_
_entity_poly.entity_id
_entity_poly.type
_entity_poly.pdbx_seq_one_letter_code
_entity_poly.pdbx_strand_id
1 'polypeptide(L)'
;SLGARGTVGDVGLNGAPGLHGTPGPPGIAGPRGPAGDAGEGSFIFARHSQDTTTPQCPHRTLKLQDGGYSFMGMQGDTYAAHQDLGSSGSCLRRFSAMPFLFCDIGNACHYASRNDYSYWLSTNEPMSASMSPFEARDIPNHLSRCVVCESPTPVFAIHSQSQRVPTCPDGYDLLWSGYSFVFTSADGGRGDQQSLQSPGSCLEKYHDRPYFHCKDHSHCNYYPNMMTFYLATLDDYTGFEKPKVRTLKAGTQRQYISRCAVCHANLFKQTASGPSAFFAQVKKL
;
A
#
# COMPACT_ATOMS: atom_id res chain seq x y z
N SER A 1 98.69 72.25 -24.15
CA SER A 1 97.72 72.08 -23.05
C SER A 1 96.95 70.79 -23.29
N LEU A 2 97.00 69.83 -22.37
CA LEU A 2 96.20 68.60 -22.44
C LEU A 2 95.16 68.67 -21.32
N GLY A 3 93.89 68.55 -21.69
CA GLY A 3 92.71 68.89 -20.89
C GLY A 3 92.37 67.89 -19.77
N ALA A 4 91.59 68.38 -18.80
CA ALA A 4 91.20 67.67 -17.60
C ALA A 4 90.45 66.36 -17.90
N ARG A 5 90.74 65.32 -17.12
CA ARG A 5 90.12 63.99 -17.22
C ARG A 5 88.63 64.10 -16.83
N GLY A 6 87.76 63.60 -17.70
CA GLY A 6 86.32 63.57 -17.49
C GLY A 6 85.91 62.77 -16.24
N THR A 7 84.81 63.19 -15.63
CA THR A 7 84.24 62.57 -14.42
C THR A 7 83.72 61.17 -14.71
N VAL A 8 83.88 60.27 -13.74
CA VAL A 8 83.31 58.92 -13.78
C VAL A 8 81.78 59.03 -13.78
N GLY A 9 81.13 58.28 -14.67
CA GLY A 9 79.67 58.26 -14.80
C GLY A 9 78.98 57.59 -13.62
N ASP A 10 77.72 57.95 -13.41
CA ASP A 10 76.91 57.48 -12.29
C ASP A 10 76.65 55.97 -12.34
N VAL A 11 76.51 55.36 -11.16
CA VAL A 11 76.20 53.94 -11.02
C VAL A 11 74.77 53.67 -11.47
N GLY A 12 74.59 52.63 -12.30
CA GLY A 12 73.28 52.23 -12.82
C GLY A 12 72.30 51.78 -11.74
N LEU A 13 71.01 51.94 -12.02
CA LEU A 13 69.92 51.55 -11.12
C LEU A 13 69.82 50.02 -10.97
N ASN A 14 69.49 49.56 -9.76
CA ASN A 14 69.22 48.15 -9.50
C ASN A 14 67.94 47.69 -10.22
N GLY A 15 67.96 46.45 -10.74
CA GLY A 15 66.81 45.85 -11.41
C GLY A 15 65.62 45.60 -10.47
N ALA A 16 64.41 45.63 -11.02
CA ALA A 16 63.18 45.38 -10.26
C ALA A 16 63.10 43.93 -9.75
N PRO A 17 62.47 43.68 -8.58
CA PRO A 17 62.21 42.33 -8.08
C PRO A 17 61.38 41.50 -9.06
N GLY A 18 61.68 40.20 -9.16
CA GLY A 18 60.90 39.25 -9.97
C GLY A 18 59.47 39.06 -9.44
N LEU A 19 58.53 38.75 -10.34
CA LEU A 19 57.13 38.50 -10.00
C LEU A 19 56.99 37.15 -9.27
N HIS A 20 56.07 37.09 -8.29
CA HIS A 20 55.70 35.85 -7.61
C HIS A 20 55.01 34.87 -8.56
N GLY A 21 55.38 33.58 -8.49
CA GLY A 21 54.74 32.52 -9.27
C GLY A 21 53.28 32.27 -8.84
N THR A 22 52.44 31.87 -9.80
CA THR A 22 51.02 31.56 -9.54
C THR A 22 50.86 30.23 -8.81
N PRO A 23 49.82 30.06 -7.95
CA PRO A 23 49.49 28.77 -7.35
C PRO A 23 49.29 27.68 -8.40
N GLY A 24 49.72 26.45 -8.09
CA GLY A 24 49.51 25.30 -8.95
C GLY A 24 48.03 24.92 -9.09
N PRO A 25 47.66 24.16 -10.14
CA PRO A 25 46.29 23.70 -10.33
C PRO A 25 45.83 22.77 -9.19
N PRO A 26 44.51 22.72 -8.87
CA PRO A 26 43.97 21.75 -7.94
C PRO A 26 44.29 20.30 -8.34
N GLY A 27 44.52 19.44 -7.34
CA GLY A 27 44.73 18.02 -7.56
C GLY A 27 43.49 17.32 -8.15
N ILE A 28 43.73 16.20 -8.85
CA ILE A 28 42.65 15.40 -9.45
C ILE A 28 41.82 14.77 -8.33
N ALA A 29 40.48 14.84 -8.42
CA ALA A 29 39.59 14.19 -7.49
C ALA A 29 39.80 12.66 -7.49
N GLY A 30 39.80 12.06 -6.30
CA GLY A 30 39.92 10.61 -6.15
C GLY A 30 38.74 9.85 -6.79
N PRO A 31 38.90 8.55 -7.09
CA PRO A 31 37.82 7.73 -7.61
C PRO A 31 36.66 7.65 -6.60
N ARG A 32 35.44 7.56 -7.13
CA ARG A 32 34.24 7.31 -6.30
C ARG A 32 34.40 5.97 -5.59
N GLY A 33 34.11 5.94 -4.28
CA GLY A 33 34.07 4.69 -3.51
C GLY A 33 33.06 3.68 -4.07
N PRO A 34 33.19 2.39 -3.72
CA PRO A 34 32.23 1.36 -4.10
C PRO A 34 30.81 1.71 -3.63
N ALA A 35 29.80 1.25 -4.37
CA ALA A 35 28.42 1.36 -3.92
C ALA A 35 28.27 0.56 -2.61
N GLY A 36 27.63 1.15 -1.60
CA GLY A 36 27.30 0.41 -0.37
C GLY A 36 26.32 -0.72 -0.68
N ASP A 37 26.36 -1.78 0.12
CA ASP A 37 25.39 -2.86 0.02
C ASP A 37 23.97 -2.28 0.18
N ALA A 38 23.13 -2.47 -0.83
CA ALA A 38 21.71 -2.18 -0.68
C ALA A 38 21.16 -3.19 0.31
N GLY A 39 20.89 -2.76 1.55
CA GLY A 39 20.19 -3.62 2.51
C GLY A 39 18.92 -4.18 1.85
N GLU A 40 18.70 -5.49 1.98
CA GLU A 40 17.48 -6.13 1.47
C GLU A 40 16.28 -5.52 2.20
N GLY A 41 15.58 -4.61 1.53
CA GLY A 41 14.35 -4.03 2.07
C GLY A 41 13.28 -5.13 2.16
N SER A 42 12.87 -5.47 3.38
CA SER A 42 11.75 -6.37 3.63
C SER A 42 10.44 -5.59 3.63
N PHE A 43 9.49 -5.99 2.78
CA PHE A 43 8.15 -5.38 2.69
C PHE A 43 7.10 -6.37 3.15
N ILE A 44 6.33 -6.00 4.16
CA ILE A 44 5.30 -6.85 4.76
C ILE A 44 3.94 -6.47 4.19
N PHE A 45 3.16 -7.47 3.77
CA PHE A 45 1.77 -7.29 3.32
C PHE A 45 0.87 -8.41 3.80
N ALA A 46 -0.43 -8.13 3.89
CA ALA A 46 -1.47 -9.13 4.15
C ALA A 46 -2.16 -9.57 2.86
N ARG A 47 -2.59 -10.84 2.84
CA ARG A 47 -3.45 -11.40 1.78
C ARG A 47 -4.66 -12.07 2.42
N HIS A 48 -5.83 -11.85 1.85
CA HIS A 48 -7.11 -12.31 2.37
C HIS A 48 -7.77 -13.31 1.41
N SER A 49 -8.25 -14.43 1.95
CA SER A 49 -8.84 -15.51 1.15
C SER A 49 -10.28 -15.24 0.70
N GLN A 50 -11.01 -14.43 1.48
CA GLN A 50 -12.47 -14.33 1.40
C GLN A 50 -13.11 -15.74 1.49
N ASP A 51 -12.52 -16.57 2.36
CA ASP A 51 -12.83 -17.98 2.54
C ASP A 51 -12.48 -18.43 3.98
N THR A 52 -12.91 -19.64 4.33
CA THR A 52 -12.61 -20.30 5.62
C THR A 52 -11.20 -20.90 5.67
N THR A 53 -10.51 -20.95 4.53
CA THR A 53 -9.15 -21.50 4.40
C THR A 53 -8.10 -20.40 4.34
N THR A 54 -7.02 -20.52 5.13
CA THR A 54 -5.89 -19.58 5.09
C THR A 54 -5.27 -19.55 3.68
N PRO A 55 -5.12 -18.36 3.05
CA PRO A 55 -4.50 -18.26 1.74
C PRO A 55 -2.99 -18.52 1.81
N GLN A 56 -2.40 -18.90 0.68
CA GLN A 56 -0.94 -19.08 0.59
C GLN A 56 -0.26 -17.76 0.21
N CYS A 57 0.97 -17.56 0.70
CA CYS A 57 1.79 -16.46 0.24
C CYS A 57 2.10 -16.62 -1.26
N PRO A 58 1.99 -15.53 -2.06
CA PRO A 58 2.33 -15.56 -3.48
C PRO A 58 3.76 -16.05 -3.76
N HIS A 59 4.01 -16.47 -4.99
CA HIS A 59 5.34 -16.90 -5.42
C HIS A 59 6.40 -15.81 -5.17
N ARG A 60 7.64 -16.20 -4.79
CA ARG A 60 8.75 -15.28 -4.40
C ARG A 60 8.45 -14.37 -3.20
N THR A 61 7.54 -14.80 -2.32
CA THR A 61 7.31 -14.16 -1.02
C THR A 61 7.41 -15.20 0.09
N LEU A 62 7.73 -14.77 1.31
CA LEU A 62 7.92 -15.63 2.48
C LEU A 62 6.75 -15.49 3.44
N LYS A 63 6.31 -16.59 4.06
CA LYS A 63 5.25 -16.56 5.06
C LYS A 63 5.83 -16.15 6.42
N LEU A 64 5.26 -15.11 7.04
CA LEU A 64 5.65 -14.64 8.37
C LEU A 64 4.73 -15.14 9.49
N GLN A 65 3.46 -15.40 9.18
CA GLN A 65 2.45 -15.87 10.14
C GLN A 65 1.63 -17.01 9.53
N ASP A 66 1.35 -18.07 10.30
CA ASP A 66 0.57 -19.25 9.89
C ASP A 66 -0.94 -19.00 9.69
N GLY A 67 -1.32 -17.73 9.59
CA GLY A 67 -2.66 -17.26 9.28
C GLY A 67 -3.35 -16.51 10.41
N GLY A 68 -4.52 -15.96 10.11
CA GLY A 68 -5.33 -15.18 11.03
C GLY A 68 -6.74 -14.97 10.47
N TYR A 69 -7.42 -13.99 11.03
CA TYR A 69 -8.77 -13.56 10.64
C TYR A 69 -8.71 -12.14 10.08
N SER A 70 -9.45 -11.92 9.00
CA SER A 70 -9.42 -10.69 8.20
C SER A 70 -10.19 -9.56 8.88
N PHE A 71 -9.49 -8.76 9.68
CA PHE A 71 -10.03 -7.62 10.41
C PHE A 71 -10.00 -6.34 9.54
N MET A 72 -11.14 -5.68 9.41
CA MET A 72 -11.26 -4.44 8.65
C MET A 72 -11.16 -3.21 9.54
N GLY A 73 -11.60 -3.31 10.79
CA GLY A 73 -11.58 -2.18 11.71
C GLY A 73 -12.61 -2.27 12.81
N MET A 74 -12.74 -1.16 13.51
CA MET A 74 -13.66 -0.99 14.63
C MET A 74 -14.36 0.36 14.56
N GLN A 75 -15.51 0.44 15.21
CA GLN A 75 -16.17 1.70 15.50
C GLN A 75 -16.49 1.76 16.98
N GLY A 76 -16.00 2.79 17.66
CA GLY A 76 -16.21 3.02 19.08
C GLY A 76 -16.46 4.48 19.36
N ASP A 77 -17.41 4.77 20.26
CA ASP A 77 -17.84 6.15 20.58
C ASP A 77 -18.12 7.00 19.34
N THR A 78 -18.79 6.38 18.37
CA THR A 78 -19.01 6.88 17.02
C THR A 78 -17.77 6.89 16.13
N TYR A 79 -16.55 7.13 16.60
CA TYR A 79 -15.34 7.12 15.75
C TYR A 79 -15.06 5.77 15.11
N ALA A 80 -14.66 5.77 13.83
CA ALA A 80 -14.28 4.56 13.12
C ALA A 80 -12.77 4.56 12.88
N ALA A 81 -12.12 3.45 13.24
CA ALA A 81 -10.69 3.23 13.07
C ALA A 81 -10.50 1.94 12.27
N HIS A 82 -9.95 2.07 11.08
CA HIS A 82 -9.86 0.98 10.12
C HIS A 82 -8.42 0.54 9.88
N GLN A 83 -8.28 -0.65 9.30
CA GLN A 83 -7.02 -1.22 8.88
C GLN A 83 -7.01 -1.36 7.36
N ASP A 84 -5.92 -0.89 6.76
CA ASP A 84 -5.65 -1.19 5.36
C ASP A 84 -5.50 -2.71 5.20
N LEU A 85 -6.31 -3.33 4.33
CA LEU A 85 -6.30 -4.76 4.05
C LEU A 85 -5.00 -5.23 3.36
N GLY A 86 -4.15 -4.32 2.89
CA GLY A 86 -2.80 -4.64 2.45
C GLY A 86 -1.79 -4.71 3.60
N SER A 87 -2.13 -4.21 4.79
CA SER A 87 -1.24 -4.15 5.95
C SER A 87 -1.38 -5.37 6.86
N SER A 88 -0.32 -5.72 7.59
CA SER A 88 -0.35 -6.83 8.56
C SER A 88 -1.34 -6.63 9.71
N GLY A 89 -1.72 -5.39 10.03
CA GLY A 89 -2.69 -5.05 11.08
C GLY A 89 -4.11 -5.56 10.78
N SER A 90 -4.43 -5.79 9.50
CA SER A 90 -5.70 -6.39 9.07
C SER A 90 -5.75 -7.92 9.29
N CYS A 91 -4.67 -8.56 9.74
CA CYS A 91 -4.59 -10.01 9.90
C CYS A 91 -4.42 -10.46 11.36
N LEU A 92 -5.50 -10.34 12.14
CA LEU A 92 -5.48 -10.65 13.57
C LEU A 92 -5.41 -12.16 13.82
N ARG A 93 -4.55 -12.59 14.74
CA ARG A 93 -4.36 -14.03 15.05
C ARG A 93 -5.60 -14.69 15.65
N ARG A 94 -6.42 -13.93 16.37
CA ARG A 94 -7.60 -14.43 17.08
C ARG A 94 -8.80 -13.57 16.69
N PHE A 95 -9.92 -14.25 16.50
CA PHE A 95 -11.21 -13.59 16.37
C PHE A 95 -11.76 -13.28 17.76
N SER A 96 -12.41 -12.13 17.86
CA SER A 96 -13.33 -11.78 18.92
C SER A 96 -14.37 -10.85 18.31
N ALA A 97 -15.65 -11.01 18.66
CA ALA A 97 -16.68 -10.04 18.28
C ALA A 97 -16.37 -8.63 18.81
N MET A 98 -15.58 -8.54 19.90
CA MET A 98 -15.06 -7.30 20.45
C MET A 98 -13.56 -7.46 20.78
N PRO A 99 -12.64 -7.16 19.83
CA PRO A 99 -11.21 -7.39 20.02
C PRO A 99 -10.48 -6.23 20.75
N PHE A 100 -11.22 -5.24 21.25
CA PHE A 100 -10.69 -4.05 21.90
C PHE A 100 -11.43 -3.74 23.21
N LEU A 101 -10.84 -2.84 24.00
CA LEU A 101 -11.41 -2.26 25.21
C LEU A 101 -11.15 -0.75 25.21
N PHE A 102 -11.87 0.00 26.02
CA PHE A 102 -11.63 1.43 26.20
C PHE A 102 -11.38 1.72 27.68
N CYS A 103 -10.57 2.74 27.98
CA CYS A 103 -10.33 3.19 29.35
C CYS A 103 -10.70 4.66 29.47
N ASP A 104 -11.20 5.06 30.63
CA ASP A 104 -11.64 6.43 30.91
C ASP A 104 -10.69 7.17 31.86
N ILE A 105 -10.97 8.46 32.07
CA ILE A 105 -10.20 9.34 32.97
C ILE A 105 -10.33 8.97 34.46
N GLY A 106 -11.28 8.09 34.80
CA GLY A 106 -11.47 7.55 36.14
C GLY A 106 -10.53 6.39 36.46
N ASN A 107 -9.54 6.10 35.59
CA ASN A 107 -8.65 4.94 35.68
C ASN A 107 -9.40 3.61 35.65
N ALA A 108 -10.60 3.58 35.04
CA ALA A 108 -11.35 2.36 34.79
C ALA A 108 -11.22 1.95 33.32
N CYS A 109 -11.05 0.65 33.09
CA CYS A 109 -11.07 0.06 31.75
C CYS A 109 -12.29 -0.84 31.61
N HIS A 110 -12.92 -0.75 30.45
CA HIS A 110 -14.19 -1.34 30.18
C HIS A 110 -14.06 -2.23 28.95
N TYR A 111 -14.24 -3.52 29.15
CA TYR A 111 -14.25 -4.49 28.07
C TYR A 111 -15.68 -4.81 27.71
N ALA A 112 -16.05 -4.51 26.47
CA ALA A 112 -17.35 -4.82 25.92
C ALA A 112 -18.45 -4.41 26.93
N SER A 113 -18.68 -3.12 27.09
CA SER A 113 -19.76 -2.61 27.96
C SER A 113 -20.49 -1.45 27.32
N ARG A 114 -20.21 -1.23 26.04
CA ARG A 114 -20.81 -0.24 25.17
C ARG A 114 -21.19 -0.88 23.85
N ASN A 115 -22.03 -0.14 23.13
CA ASN A 115 -22.47 -0.47 21.80
C ASN A 115 -21.44 -0.06 20.73
N ASP A 116 -20.29 -0.72 20.79
CA ASP A 116 -19.21 -0.59 19.82
C ASP A 116 -19.30 -1.72 18.76
N TYR A 117 -18.54 -1.58 17.67
CA TYR A 117 -18.58 -2.48 16.52
C TYR A 117 -17.19 -2.95 16.12
N SER A 118 -17.10 -4.20 15.66
CA SER A 118 -15.97 -4.70 14.89
C SER A 118 -16.40 -5.14 13.50
N TYR A 119 -15.56 -4.90 12.49
CA TYR A 119 -15.82 -5.21 11.09
C TYR A 119 -14.82 -6.24 10.59
N TRP A 120 -15.34 -7.26 9.90
CA TRP A 120 -14.55 -8.39 9.44
C TRP A 120 -14.87 -8.71 7.98
N LEU A 121 -13.83 -8.97 7.19
CA LEU A 121 -14.00 -9.43 5.81
C LEU A 121 -14.69 -10.80 5.85
N SER A 122 -15.67 -11.00 4.97
CA SER A 122 -16.50 -12.19 4.98
C SER A 122 -16.12 -13.22 3.93
N THR A 123 -16.69 -14.41 4.06
CA THR A 123 -16.68 -15.46 3.03
C THR A 123 -17.85 -15.27 2.05
N ASN A 124 -18.05 -16.27 1.18
CA ASN A 124 -19.22 -16.41 0.30
C ASN A 124 -20.45 -17.03 0.99
N GLU A 125 -20.38 -17.31 2.29
CA GLU A 125 -21.48 -17.94 3.02
C GLU A 125 -22.74 -17.06 2.96
N PRO A 126 -23.88 -17.58 2.49
CA PRO A 126 -25.09 -16.77 2.33
C PRO A 126 -25.64 -16.34 3.70
N MET A 127 -26.27 -15.16 3.73
CA MET A 127 -27.06 -14.74 4.88
C MET A 127 -28.23 -15.72 5.10
N SER A 128 -28.54 -16.00 6.37
CA SER A 128 -29.75 -16.74 6.74
C SER A 128 -31.02 -16.08 6.15
N ALA A 129 -31.97 -16.89 5.71
CA ALA A 129 -33.27 -16.42 5.22
C ALA A 129 -34.06 -15.60 6.27
N SER A 130 -33.81 -15.85 7.57
CA SER A 130 -34.41 -15.11 8.68
C SER A 130 -33.80 -13.72 8.90
N MET A 131 -32.65 -13.43 8.28
CA MET A 131 -31.82 -12.23 8.56
C MET A 131 -31.45 -12.06 10.04
N SER A 132 -31.56 -13.14 10.83
CA SER A 132 -31.20 -13.12 12.24
C SER A 132 -29.67 -13.01 12.41
N PRO A 133 -29.20 -12.45 13.53
CA PRO A 133 -27.79 -12.52 13.89
C PRO A 133 -27.25 -13.95 13.81
N PHE A 134 -25.97 -14.08 13.50
CA PHE A 134 -25.29 -15.37 13.44
C PHE A 134 -25.27 -16.02 14.81
N GLU A 135 -25.51 -17.32 14.85
CA GLU A 135 -25.18 -18.12 16.03
C GLU A 135 -23.66 -18.21 16.18
N ALA A 136 -23.15 -18.25 17.41
CA ALA A 136 -21.72 -18.25 17.68
C ALA A 136 -20.96 -19.38 16.95
N ARG A 137 -21.60 -20.54 16.77
CA ARG A 137 -21.06 -21.72 16.06
C ARG A 137 -20.91 -21.50 14.54
N ASP A 138 -21.68 -20.57 13.97
CA ASP A 138 -21.76 -20.34 12.53
C ASP A 138 -20.83 -19.19 12.09
N ILE A 139 -20.41 -18.33 13.02
CA ILE A 139 -19.44 -17.24 12.77
C ILE A 139 -18.19 -17.71 11.98
N PRO A 140 -17.54 -18.85 12.30
CA PRO A 140 -16.38 -19.31 11.54
C PRO A 140 -16.64 -19.51 10.04
N ASN A 141 -17.87 -19.84 9.64
CA ASN A 141 -18.23 -20.02 8.22
C ASN A 141 -18.28 -18.69 7.46
N HIS A 142 -18.62 -17.60 8.16
CA HIS A 142 -18.69 -16.25 7.59
C HIS A 142 -17.35 -15.51 7.62
N LEU A 143 -16.37 -15.99 8.39
CA LEU A 143 -15.17 -15.23 8.70
C LEU A 143 -13.99 -15.55 7.78
N SER A 144 -13.58 -14.56 6.98
CA SER A 144 -12.45 -14.69 6.06
C SER A 144 -11.13 -14.91 6.81
N ARG A 145 -10.29 -15.77 6.25
CA ARG A 145 -8.91 -16.01 6.71
C ARG A 145 -7.91 -15.15 5.95
N CYS A 146 -6.79 -14.85 6.60
CA CYS A 146 -5.69 -14.07 6.04
C CYS A 146 -4.33 -14.72 6.33
N VAL A 147 -3.30 -14.28 5.63
CA VAL A 147 -1.89 -14.60 5.87
C VAL A 147 -1.06 -13.32 5.77
N VAL A 148 0.04 -13.25 6.52
CA VAL A 148 1.02 -12.15 6.43
C VAL A 148 2.28 -12.67 5.75
N CYS A 149 2.72 -11.96 4.71
CA CYS A 149 3.83 -12.34 3.87
C CYS A 149 4.89 -11.24 3.82
N GLU A 150 6.12 -11.64 3.54
CA GLU A 150 7.27 -10.79 3.29
C GLU A 150 7.64 -10.86 1.80
N SER A 151 7.84 -9.69 1.19
CA SER A 151 8.29 -9.52 -0.18
C SER A 151 9.63 -8.78 -0.19
N PRO A 152 10.56 -9.12 -1.10
CA PRO A 152 11.85 -8.43 -1.23
C PRO A 152 11.72 -7.03 -1.85
N THR A 153 10.55 -6.66 -2.36
CA THR A 153 10.28 -5.36 -2.99
C THR A 153 8.88 -4.86 -2.63
N PRO A 154 8.60 -3.55 -2.73
CA PRO A 154 7.27 -3.02 -2.45
C PRO A 154 6.18 -3.74 -3.24
N VAL A 155 5.06 -4.01 -2.58
CA VAL A 155 3.88 -4.62 -3.18
C VAL A 155 2.81 -3.54 -3.33
N PHE A 156 2.22 -3.42 -4.51
CA PHE A 156 1.23 -2.39 -4.81
C PHE A 156 0.16 -2.88 -5.77
N ALA A 157 -1.00 -2.21 -5.76
CA ALA A 157 -2.10 -2.45 -6.67
C ALA A 157 -2.12 -1.44 -7.84
N ILE A 158 -2.58 -1.90 -9.00
CA ILE A 158 -2.95 -1.09 -10.15
C ILE A 158 -4.38 -1.40 -10.57
N HIS A 159 -5.09 -0.40 -11.07
CA HIS A 159 -6.52 -0.49 -11.40
C HIS A 159 -6.74 -0.11 -12.87
N SER A 160 -7.58 -0.89 -13.58
CA SER A 160 -7.78 -0.68 -15.02
C SER A 160 -8.92 0.28 -15.35
N GLN A 161 -9.85 0.51 -14.42
CA GLN A 161 -11.12 1.18 -14.68
C GLN A 161 -11.86 0.60 -15.90
N SER A 162 -11.67 -0.70 -16.15
CA SER A 162 -12.29 -1.47 -17.22
C SER A 162 -12.55 -2.91 -16.77
N GLN A 163 -13.19 -3.71 -17.63
CA GLN A 163 -13.42 -5.14 -17.37
C GLN A 163 -12.15 -6.00 -17.56
N ARG A 164 -11.08 -5.42 -18.11
CA ARG A 164 -9.82 -6.13 -18.38
C ARG A 164 -8.89 -6.00 -17.18
N VAL A 165 -8.26 -7.11 -16.80
CA VAL A 165 -7.21 -7.10 -15.76
C VAL A 165 -6.04 -6.25 -16.28
N PRO A 166 -5.58 -5.24 -15.53
CA PRO A 166 -4.43 -4.45 -15.93
C PRO A 166 -3.15 -5.31 -15.85
N THR A 167 -2.24 -5.11 -16.80
CA THR A 167 -0.95 -5.80 -16.80
C THR A 167 0.01 -5.10 -15.83
N CYS A 168 0.73 -5.87 -15.01
CA CYS A 168 1.81 -5.31 -14.19
C CYS A 168 2.88 -4.63 -15.07
N PRO A 169 3.55 -3.57 -14.59
CA PRO A 169 4.59 -2.89 -15.36
C PRO A 169 5.75 -3.81 -15.75
N ASP A 170 6.50 -3.43 -16.78
CA ASP A 170 7.67 -4.19 -17.21
C ASP A 170 8.67 -4.37 -16.05
N GLY A 171 9.13 -5.62 -15.86
CA GLY A 171 10.01 -5.98 -14.74
C GLY A 171 9.30 -6.25 -13.41
N TYR A 172 7.96 -6.31 -13.38
CA TYR A 172 7.16 -6.69 -12.22
C TYR A 172 6.47 -8.04 -12.45
N ASP A 173 6.35 -8.84 -11.39
CA ASP A 173 5.56 -10.06 -11.39
C ASP A 173 4.15 -9.80 -10.83
N LEU A 174 3.16 -10.47 -11.43
CA LEU A 174 1.80 -10.52 -10.93
C LEU A 174 1.73 -11.44 -9.70
N LEU A 175 1.26 -10.92 -8.57
CA LEU A 175 0.99 -11.71 -7.37
C LEU A 175 -0.43 -12.29 -7.40
N TRP A 176 -1.44 -11.43 -7.64
CA TRP A 176 -2.82 -11.83 -7.88
C TRP A 176 -3.58 -10.75 -8.66
N SER A 177 -4.79 -11.08 -9.10
CA SER A 177 -5.70 -10.14 -9.76
C SER A 177 -7.07 -10.20 -9.09
N GLY A 178 -7.85 -9.13 -9.23
CA GLY A 178 -9.09 -9.00 -8.48
C GLY A 178 -10.02 -7.91 -9.01
N TYR A 179 -10.80 -7.37 -8.08
CA TYR A 179 -11.75 -6.29 -8.28
C TYR A 179 -11.34 -5.08 -7.44
N SER A 180 -11.44 -3.91 -8.04
CA SER A 180 -10.98 -2.64 -7.48
C SER A 180 -11.90 -2.16 -6.35
N PHE A 181 -11.59 -2.55 -5.13
CA PHE A 181 -12.30 -2.24 -3.90
C PHE A 181 -11.82 -0.91 -3.32
N VAL A 182 -12.76 -0.01 -3.00
CA VAL A 182 -12.44 1.35 -2.57
C VAL A 182 -12.84 1.57 -1.13
N PHE A 183 -14.11 1.30 -0.81
CA PHE A 183 -14.66 1.76 0.46
C PHE A 183 -15.81 0.88 0.95
N THR A 184 -16.00 0.83 2.26
CA THR A 184 -17.19 0.24 2.90
C THR A 184 -17.83 1.21 3.85
N SER A 185 -19.17 1.24 3.87
CA SER A 185 -19.88 2.01 4.89
C SER A 185 -19.95 1.27 6.22
N ALA A 186 -19.72 1.99 7.29
CA ALA A 186 -19.97 1.60 8.66
C ALA A 186 -21.29 2.21 9.14
N ASP A 187 -21.71 1.84 10.36
CA ASP A 187 -22.99 2.31 10.90
C ASP A 187 -22.96 3.83 11.14
N GLY A 188 -24.05 4.50 10.75
CA GLY A 188 -24.17 5.96 10.88
C GLY A 188 -23.48 6.76 9.76
N GLY A 189 -23.28 6.17 8.58
CA GLY A 189 -22.73 6.88 7.42
C GLY A 189 -21.22 7.12 7.47
N ARG A 190 -20.54 6.49 8.43
CA ARG A 190 -19.09 6.44 8.52
C ARG A 190 -18.59 5.39 7.53
N GLY A 191 -17.31 5.31 7.30
CA GLY A 191 -16.78 4.20 6.52
C GLY A 191 -15.29 4.29 6.28
N ASP A 192 -14.78 3.25 5.64
CA ASP A 192 -13.37 3.01 5.44
C ASP A 192 -12.97 3.15 4.00
N GLN A 193 -11.86 3.81 3.71
CA GLN A 193 -11.27 3.87 2.38
C GLN A 193 -9.96 3.08 2.37
N GLN A 194 -9.86 2.13 1.44
CA GLN A 194 -8.59 1.51 1.11
C GLN A 194 -7.75 2.47 0.27
N SER A 195 -6.45 2.52 0.55
CA SER A 195 -5.52 3.20 -0.32
C SER A 195 -5.47 2.50 -1.66
N LEU A 196 -5.72 3.19 -2.78
CA LEU A 196 -5.76 2.55 -4.11
C LEU A 196 -4.40 1.99 -4.55
N GLN A 197 -3.29 2.44 -3.97
CA GLN A 197 -1.99 1.82 -4.21
C GLN A 197 -1.76 0.56 -3.36
N SER A 198 -2.54 0.36 -2.29
CA SER A 198 -2.38 -0.76 -1.37
C SER A 198 -2.89 -2.05 -2.01
N PRO A 199 -2.27 -3.22 -1.76
CA PRO A 199 -2.85 -4.51 -2.11
C PRO A 199 -4.28 -4.72 -1.57
N GLY A 200 -4.64 -4.04 -0.47
CA GLY A 200 -5.98 -4.08 0.14
C GLY A 200 -7.10 -3.55 -0.74
N SER A 201 -6.79 -2.70 -1.73
CA SER A 201 -7.76 -2.22 -2.72
C SER A 201 -8.07 -3.25 -3.82
N CYS A 202 -7.43 -4.42 -3.81
CA CYS A 202 -7.57 -5.43 -4.86
C CYS A 202 -8.03 -6.80 -4.32
N LEU A 203 -9.34 -6.91 -4.04
CA LEU A 203 -9.97 -8.15 -3.57
C LEU A 203 -10.05 -9.20 -4.69
N GLU A 204 -9.55 -10.41 -4.45
CA GLU A 204 -9.51 -11.50 -5.44
C GLU A 204 -10.92 -11.94 -5.87
N LYS A 205 -11.88 -11.89 -4.94
CA LYS A 205 -13.28 -12.27 -5.20
C LYS A 205 -14.18 -11.05 -5.10
N TYR A 206 -15.12 -10.93 -6.03
CA TYR A 206 -16.21 -9.97 -5.93
C TYR A 206 -17.33 -10.52 -5.05
N HIS A 207 -17.77 -9.72 -4.07
CA HIS A 207 -19.01 -9.94 -3.33
C HIS A 207 -19.79 -8.63 -3.27
N ASP A 208 -21.12 -8.72 -3.32
CA ASP A 208 -21.98 -7.55 -3.07
C ASP A 208 -21.79 -7.01 -1.63
N ARG A 209 -21.52 -7.93 -0.69
CA ARG A 209 -21.31 -7.66 0.74
C ARG A 209 -20.08 -8.42 1.23
N PRO A 210 -18.86 -7.89 1.08
CA PRO A 210 -17.62 -8.59 1.42
C PRO A 210 -17.27 -8.51 2.92
N TYR A 211 -18.19 -8.10 3.78
CA TYR A 211 -17.92 -7.90 5.21
C TYR A 211 -19.20 -8.01 6.05
N PHE A 212 -19.05 -8.42 7.29
CA PHE A 212 -20.09 -8.36 8.33
C PHE A 212 -19.58 -7.53 9.51
N HIS A 213 -20.48 -7.10 10.39
CA HIS A 213 -20.10 -6.45 11.64
C HIS A 213 -20.58 -7.26 12.83
N CYS A 214 -19.88 -7.13 13.96
CA CYS A 214 -20.31 -7.63 15.25
C CYS A 214 -20.58 -6.46 16.19
N LYS A 215 -21.71 -6.55 16.89
CA LYS A 215 -22.24 -5.57 17.85
C LYS A 215 -22.49 -6.27 19.19
N ASP A 216 -22.40 -5.53 20.30
CA ASP A 216 -22.84 -5.98 21.63
C ASP A 216 -22.40 -7.44 21.94
N HIS A 217 -21.09 -7.70 21.77
CA HIS A 217 -20.34 -8.92 22.16
C HIS A 217 -20.62 -10.22 21.42
N SER A 218 -21.76 -10.35 20.75
CA SER A 218 -22.15 -11.63 20.16
C SER A 218 -23.07 -11.51 18.94
N HIS A 219 -23.55 -10.31 18.63
CA HIS A 219 -24.48 -10.11 17.53
C HIS A 219 -23.69 -9.75 16.26
N CYS A 220 -23.21 -10.78 15.57
CA CYS A 220 -22.61 -10.62 14.25
C CYS A 220 -23.69 -10.80 13.18
N ASN A 221 -23.76 -9.89 12.20
CA ASN A 221 -24.70 -10.03 11.09
C ASN A 221 -24.26 -9.18 9.89
N TYR A 222 -24.88 -9.43 8.74
CA TYR A 222 -24.89 -8.47 7.65
C TYR A 222 -26.16 -7.62 7.75
N TYR A 223 -26.03 -6.30 7.72
CA TYR A 223 -27.15 -5.37 7.81
C TYR A 223 -27.51 -4.76 6.45
N PRO A 224 -28.79 -4.45 6.17
CA PRO A 224 -29.23 -3.94 4.88
C PRO A 224 -28.65 -2.57 4.47
N ASN A 225 -28.22 -1.76 5.45
CA ASN A 225 -27.65 -0.44 5.27
C ASN A 225 -26.14 -0.45 4.95
N MET A 226 -25.52 -1.63 4.94
CA MET A 226 -24.12 -1.81 4.60
C MET A 226 -23.92 -1.69 3.09
N MET A 227 -23.02 -0.81 2.68
CA MET A 227 -22.72 -0.52 1.28
C MET A 227 -21.24 -0.76 0.99
N THR A 228 -20.98 -1.37 -0.16
CA THR A 228 -19.65 -1.65 -0.68
C THR A 228 -19.42 -0.84 -1.94
N PHE A 229 -18.27 -0.18 -2.03
CA PHE A 229 -17.93 0.71 -3.13
C PHE A 229 -16.72 0.18 -3.88
N TYR A 230 -16.90 0.02 -5.18
CA TYR A 230 -15.86 -0.41 -6.11
C TYR A 230 -15.60 0.69 -7.13
N LEU A 231 -14.40 0.73 -7.72
CA LEU A 231 -14.15 1.56 -8.89
C LEU A 231 -15.01 1.05 -10.05
N ALA A 232 -15.69 1.97 -10.73
CA ALA A 232 -16.49 1.66 -11.90
C ALA A 232 -15.60 1.42 -13.13
N THR A 233 -16.14 0.70 -14.11
CA THR A 233 -15.61 0.73 -15.48
C THR A 233 -16.00 2.04 -16.16
N LEU A 234 -15.07 2.65 -16.88
CA LEU A 234 -15.30 3.86 -17.66
C LEU A 234 -15.24 3.54 -19.16
N ASP A 235 -16.05 4.24 -19.95
CA ASP A 235 -15.92 4.20 -21.41
C ASP A 235 -14.81 5.20 -21.82
N ASP A 236 -13.85 4.76 -22.63
CA ASP A 236 -12.64 5.52 -22.99
C ASP A 236 -12.94 6.91 -23.61
N TYR A 237 -14.13 7.09 -24.19
CA TYR A 237 -14.53 8.31 -24.90
C TYR A 237 -15.39 9.28 -24.09
N THR A 238 -15.83 8.91 -22.87
CA THR A 238 -16.83 9.68 -22.11
C THR A 238 -16.28 10.31 -20.82
N GLY A 239 -14.95 10.39 -20.65
CA GLY A 239 -14.32 10.79 -19.39
C GLY A 239 -14.73 12.15 -18.82
N PHE A 240 -15.29 13.03 -19.65
CA PHE A 240 -15.80 14.36 -19.26
C PHE A 240 -17.32 14.51 -19.44
N GLU A 241 -18.02 13.48 -19.89
CA GLU A 241 -19.47 13.50 -20.06
C GLU A 241 -20.18 13.17 -18.75
N LYS A 242 -21.43 13.61 -18.63
CA LYS A 242 -22.28 13.26 -17.48
C LYS A 242 -22.45 11.74 -17.41
N PRO A 243 -22.12 11.07 -16.28
CA PRO A 243 -22.31 9.64 -16.13
C PRO A 243 -23.77 9.21 -16.37
N LYS A 244 -23.96 8.14 -17.14
CA LYS A 244 -25.28 7.56 -17.40
C LYS A 244 -25.75 6.81 -16.16
N VAL A 245 -26.82 7.28 -15.52
CA VAL A 245 -27.42 6.62 -14.35
C VAL A 245 -27.93 5.23 -14.73
N ARG A 246 -27.55 4.21 -13.97
CA ARG A 246 -27.96 2.83 -14.18
C ARG A 246 -28.17 2.12 -12.84
N THR A 247 -29.14 1.21 -12.81
CA THR A 247 -29.34 0.28 -11.69
C THR A 247 -28.93 -1.11 -12.15
N LEU A 248 -27.91 -1.67 -11.50
CA LEU A 248 -27.37 -3.00 -11.82
C LEU A 248 -28.07 -4.04 -10.93
N LYS A 249 -28.44 -5.18 -11.52
CA LYS A 249 -29.10 -6.30 -10.83
C LYS A 249 -28.18 -7.52 -10.80
N ALA A 250 -28.54 -8.51 -9.98
CA ALA A 250 -27.83 -9.77 -9.86
C ALA A 250 -27.46 -10.36 -11.24
N GLY A 251 -26.19 -10.70 -11.42
CA GLY A 251 -25.64 -11.32 -12.63
C GLY A 251 -24.93 -10.35 -13.59
N THR A 252 -25.21 -9.04 -13.51
CA THR A 252 -24.57 -8.04 -14.40
C THR A 252 -23.59 -7.13 -13.69
N GLN A 253 -23.57 -7.09 -12.35
CA GLN A 253 -22.77 -6.11 -11.60
C GLN A 253 -21.29 -6.15 -11.94
N ARG A 254 -20.71 -7.37 -12.06
CA ARG A 254 -19.27 -7.57 -12.33
C ARG A 254 -18.78 -6.89 -13.61
N GLN A 255 -19.65 -6.68 -14.59
CA GLN A 255 -19.30 -6.03 -15.87
C GLN A 255 -19.03 -4.53 -15.71
N TYR A 256 -19.45 -3.94 -14.60
CA TYR A 256 -19.31 -2.51 -14.33
C TYR A 256 -18.30 -2.23 -13.23
N ILE A 257 -17.60 -3.27 -12.76
CA ILE A 257 -16.59 -3.17 -11.71
C ILE A 257 -15.21 -3.28 -12.34
N SER A 258 -14.40 -2.26 -12.08
CA SER A 258 -12.99 -2.17 -12.47
C SER A 258 -12.21 -3.36 -11.95
N ARG A 259 -11.27 -3.85 -12.76
CA ARG A 259 -10.33 -4.89 -12.38
C ARG A 259 -9.03 -4.29 -11.85
N CYS A 260 -8.30 -5.09 -11.10
CA CYS A 260 -7.01 -4.73 -10.55
C CYS A 260 -6.02 -5.88 -10.61
N ALA A 261 -4.75 -5.54 -10.49
CA ALA A 261 -3.64 -6.47 -10.34
C ALA A 261 -2.74 -6.00 -9.21
N VAL A 262 -2.24 -6.93 -8.40
CA VAL A 262 -1.23 -6.66 -7.38
C VAL A 262 0.11 -7.16 -7.89
N CYS A 263 1.10 -6.29 -7.80
CA CYS A 263 2.39 -6.45 -8.44
C CYS A 263 3.53 -6.23 -7.44
N HIS A 264 4.67 -6.86 -7.70
CA HIS A 264 5.93 -6.54 -7.03
C HIS A 264 7.09 -6.68 -8.02
N ALA A 265 8.22 -6.02 -7.76
CA ALA A 265 9.34 -5.99 -8.68
C ALA A 265 10.03 -7.36 -8.74
N ASN A 266 10.26 -7.87 -9.95
CA ASN A 266 11.04 -9.07 -10.17
C ASN A 266 12.52 -8.71 -10.23
N LEU A 267 13.22 -8.87 -9.12
CA LEU A 267 14.65 -8.57 -9.01
C LEU A 267 15.51 -9.33 -10.04
N PHE A 268 15.13 -10.54 -10.44
CA PHE A 268 15.87 -11.32 -11.44
C PHE A 268 15.71 -10.77 -12.86
N LYS A 269 14.51 -10.26 -13.21
CA LYS A 269 14.29 -9.59 -14.50
C LYS A 269 15.01 -8.23 -14.54
N GLN A 270 15.04 -7.52 -13.41
CA GLN A 270 15.70 -6.22 -13.32
C GLN A 270 17.24 -6.30 -13.39
N THR A 271 17.84 -7.39 -12.92
CA THR A 271 19.29 -7.61 -13.10
C THR A 271 19.68 -7.90 -14.56
N ALA A 272 18.77 -8.46 -15.36
CA ALA A 272 19.02 -8.78 -16.77
C ALA A 272 18.85 -7.56 -17.71
N SER A 273 18.08 -6.55 -17.30
CA SER A 273 17.79 -5.36 -18.10
C SER A 273 18.74 -4.17 -17.87
N GLY A 274 19.79 -4.33 -17.06
CA GLY A 274 20.54 -3.18 -16.52
C GLY A 274 19.70 -2.39 -15.49
N PRO A 275 20.29 -1.38 -14.79
CA PRO A 275 19.63 -0.70 -13.71
C PRO A 275 18.25 -0.19 -14.15
N SER A 276 17.21 -0.62 -13.43
CA SER A 276 15.82 -0.20 -13.61
C SER A 276 15.76 1.28 -13.99
N ALA A 277 14.98 1.61 -15.03
CA ALA A 277 14.77 2.97 -15.50
C ALA A 277 14.39 3.96 -14.38
N PHE A 278 13.89 3.46 -13.25
CA PHE A 278 13.62 4.22 -12.04
C PHE A 278 14.88 4.88 -11.43
N PHE A 279 16.04 4.21 -11.45
CA PHE A 279 17.32 4.77 -10.99
C PHE A 279 18.12 5.49 -12.09
N ALA A 280 17.77 5.29 -13.36
CA ALA A 280 18.43 5.99 -14.46
C ALA A 280 18.03 7.48 -14.56
N GLN A 281 16.82 7.85 -14.09
CA GLN A 281 16.35 9.24 -14.12
C GLN A 281 16.92 10.12 -13.00
N VAL A 282 17.32 9.55 -11.86
CA VAL A 282 17.93 10.31 -10.76
C VAL A 282 19.39 10.71 -11.07
N LYS A 283 19.98 10.21 -12.16
CA LYS A 283 21.30 10.64 -12.65
C LYS A 283 21.24 11.82 -13.63
N LYS A 284 20.06 12.37 -13.92
CA LYS A 284 19.87 13.49 -14.88
C LYS A 284 19.28 14.76 -14.26
N LEU A 285 19.26 14.87 -12.94
CA LEU A 285 18.96 16.12 -12.21
C LEU A 285 20.18 16.54 -11.41
#